data_AF-A0A536CJE8-F1
#
_entry.id   AF-A0A536CJE8-F1
#
_cell.length_a   1.000
_cell.length_b   1.000
_cell.length_c   1.000
_cell.angle_alpha   90.00
_cell.angle_beta   90.00
_cell.angle_gamma   90.00
#
_symmetry.space_group_name_H-M   'P 1'
#
loop_
_entity.id
_entity.type
_entity.pdbx_description
1 polymer ?
#
loop_
_entity_poly.entity_id
_entity_poly.type
_entity_poly.pdbx_seq_one_letter_code
_entity_poly.pdbx_strand_id
1 'polypeptide(L)'
;MATRYQIAPMDLAESARYLQHHLALAGRSDPLLADDAMARLHKASLGLPRALNNAAVAALIAATTAGKALVDDDCAKKAVAELTRD
;
A
#
# COMPACT_ATOMS: atom_id res chain seq x y z
N MET A 1 12.67 -23.62 19.78
CA MET A 1 11.32 -23.60 19.19
C MET A 1 11.03 -22.18 18.73
N ALA A 2 10.86 -21.95 17.43
CA ALA A 2 10.51 -20.63 16.92
C ALA A 2 8.98 -20.51 16.91
N THR A 3 8.42 -19.69 17.79
CA THR A 3 6.99 -19.36 17.77
C THR A 3 6.74 -18.51 16.53
N ARG A 4 6.26 -19.11 15.44
CA ARG A 4 5.77 -18.37 14.27
C ARG A 4 4.47 -17.68 14.68
N TYR A 5 4.57 -16.43 15.10
CA TYR A 5 3.41 -15.57 15.29
C TYR A 5 2.95 -15.08 13.90
N GLN A 6 1.75 -15.48 13.48
CA GLN A 6 1.16 -15.00 12.23
C GLN A 6 0.26 -13.81 12.54
N ILE A 7 0.59 -12.66 11.98
CA ILE A 7 -0.29 -11.49 12.03
C ILE A 7 -1.47 -11.77 11.10
N ALA A 8 -2.69 -11.61 11.61
CA ALA A 8 -3.89 -11.78 10.81
C ALA A 8 -3.93 -10.73 9.67
N PRO A 9 -4.47 -11.08 8.50
CA PRO A 9 -4.76 -10.12 7.46
C PRO A 9 -5.65 -9.00 7.98
N MET A 10 -5.30 -7.77 7.65
CA MET A 10 -6.15 -6.60 7.88
C MET A 10 -7.32 -6.61 6.91
N ASP A 11 -8.46 -6.07 7.30
CA ASP A 11 -9.52 -5.70 6.36
C ASP A 11 -9.14 -4.42 5.57
N LEU A 12 -10.03 -3.98 4.66
CA LEU A 12 -9.77 -2.80 3.84
C LEU A 12 -9.68 -1.50 4.66
N ALA A 13 -10.53 -1.35 5.70
CA ALA A 13 -10.55 -0.15 6.53
C ALA A 13 -9.31 -0.09 7.45
N GLU A 14 -8.91 -1.23 7.98
CA GLU A 14 -7.66 -1.41 8.72
C GLU A 14 -6.44 -1.13 7.84
N SER A 15 -6.45 -1.62 6.59
CA SER A 15 -5.39 -1.36 5.60
C SER A 15 -5.26 0.14 5.28
N ALA A 16 -6.39 0.83 5.11
CA ALA A 16 -6.40 2.27 4.88
C ALA A 16 -5.84 3.03 6.09
N ARG A 17 -6.31 2.71 7.31
CA ARG A 17 -5.81 3.30 8.56
C ARG A 17 -4.33 3.02 8.78
N TYR A 18 -3.88 1.81 8.47
CA TYR A 18 -2.48 1.40 8.53
C TYR A 18 -1.61 2.29 7.65
N LEU A 19 -1.97 2.46 6.38
CA LEU A 19 -1.20 3.32 5.46
C LEU A 19 -1.29 4.80 5.84
N GLN A 20 -2.45 5.29 6.25
CA GLN A 20 -2.59 6.66 6.76
C GLN A 20 -1.70 6.91 7.98
N HIS A 21 -1.64 5.97 8.92
CA HIS A 21 -0.76 6.07 10.08
C HIS A 21 0.71 6.11 9.66
N HIS A 22 1.13 5.23 8.75
CA HIS A 22 2.51 5.21 8.24
C HIS A 22 2.88 6.52 7.51
N LEU A 23 1.97 7.08 6.72
CA LEU A 23 2.17 8.38 6.07
C LEU A 23 2.27 9.52 7.09
N ALA A 24 1.45 9.50 8.15
CA ALA A 24 1.50 10.49 9.22
C ALA A 24 2.85 10.48 9.95
N LEU A 25 3.43 9.29 10.17
CA LEU A 25 4.79 9.15 10.71
C LEU A 25 5.86 9.77 9.78
N ALA A 26 5.62 9.76 8.47
CA ALA A 26 6.47 10.44 7.48
C ALA A 26 6.16 11.94 7.35
N GLY A 27 5.30 12.50 8.21
CA GLY A 27 4.91 13.92 8.21
C GLY A 27 3.86 14.29 7.16
N ARG A 28 3.19 13.31 6.56
CA ARG A 28 2.12 13.51 5.57
C ARG A 28 0.77 13.13 6.14
N SER A 29 -0.12 14.09 6.25
CA SER A 29 -1.52 13.89 6.68
C SER A 29 -2.51 14.07 5.53
N ASP A 30 -2.04 14.52 4.37
CA ASP A 30 -2.82 14.64 3.15
C ASP A 30 -3.05 13.26 2.50
N PRO A 31 -4.24 13.02 1.90
CA PRO A 31 -4.52 11.78 1.21
C PRO A 31 -3.62 11.65 -0.03
N LEU A 32 -2.62 10.78 0.05
CA LEU A 32 -1.69 10.49 -1.07
C LEU A 32 -2.14 9.33 -1.95
N LEU A 33 -3.15 8.58 -1.52
CA LEU A 33 -3.70 7.44 -2.24
C LEU A 33 -5.19 7.64 -2.46
N ALA A 34 -5.64 7.46 -3.70
CA ALA A 34 -7.05 7.40 -4.03
C ALA A 34 -7.69 6.12 -3.47
N ASP A 35 -9.00 6.15 -3.21
CA ASP A 35 -9.72 5.04 -2.59
C ASP A 35 -9.70 3.76 -3.45
N ASP A 36 -9.74 3.91 -4.77
CA ASP A 36 -9.63 2.81 -5.73
C ASP A 36 -8.22 2.18 -5.74
N ALA A 37 -7.18 3.01 -5.68
CA ALA A 37 -5.80 2.58 -5.52
C ALA A 37 -5.62 1.82 -4.20
N MET A 38 -6.20 2.33 -3.10
CA MET A 38 -6.17 1.69 -1.78
C MET A 38 -6.80 0.29 -1.83
N ALA A 39 -7.98 0.16 -2.42
CA ALA A 39 -8.67 -1.11 -2.59
C ALA A 39 -7.85 -2.11 -3.42
N ARG A 40 -7.18 -1.65 -4.48
CA ARG A 40 -6.29 -2.48 -5.29
C ARG A 40 -5.07 -2.97 -4.52
N LEU A 41 -4.39 -2.08 -3.80
CA LEU A 41 -3.20 -2.44 -3.01
C LEU A 41 -3.57 -3.43 -1.89
N HIS A 42 -4.70 -3.21 -1.22
CA HIS A 42 -5.25 -4.14 -0.24
C HIS A 42 -5.50 -5.53 -0.86
N LYS A 43 -6.19 -5.58 -2.01
CA LYS A 43 -6.46 -6.86 -2.70
C LYS A 43 -5.19 -7.58 -3.12
N ALA A 44 -4.19 -6.86 -3.63
CA ALA A 44 -2.93 -7.45 -4.08
C ALA A 44 -2.07 -7.96 -2.92
N SER A 45 -2.10 -7.27 -1.78
CA SER A 45 -1.39 -7.67 -0.56
C SER A 45 -2.13 -8.71 0.29
N LEU A 46 -3.38 -9.03 -0.06
CA LEU A 46 -4.29 -9.84 0.74
C LEU A 46 -4.46 -9.31 2.17
N GLY A 47 -4.34 -8.00 2.37
CA GLY A 47 -4.39 -7.38 3.70
C GLY A 47 -3.17 -7.65 4.59
N LEU A 48 -2.11 -8.28 4.09
CA LEU A 48 -0.91 -8.55 4.88
C LEU A 48 -0.07 -7.28 5.05
N PRO A 49 0.24 -6.82 6.28
CA PRO A 49 0.90 -5.53 6.50
C PRO A 49 2.20 -5.34 5.72
N ARG A 50 3.08 -6.36 5.70
CA ARG A 50 4.37 -6.27 4.99
C ARG A 50 4.19 -6.20 3.47
N ALA A 51 3.28 -6.99 2.91
CA ALA A 51 2.99 -6.96 1.48
C ALA A 51 2.31 -5.64 1.09
N LEU A 52 1.39 -5.14 1.92
CA LEU A 52 0.70 -3.87 1.70
C LEU A 52 1.68 -2.69 1.73
N ASN A 53 2.58 -2.66 2.71
CA ASN A 53 3.60 -1.62 2.80
C ASN A 53 4.52 -1.61 1.57
N ASN A 54 4.97 -2.79 1.12
CA ASN A 54 5.77 -2.89 -0.11
C ASN A 54 5.00 -2.41 -1.34
N ALA A 55 3.71 -2.75 -1.44
CA ALA A 55 2.83 -2.31 -2.53
C ALA A 55 2.67 -0.79 -2.54
N ALA A 56 2.43 -0.20 -1.37
CA ALA A 56 2.27 1.24 -1.21
C ALA A 56 3.55 1.99 -1.57
N VAL A 57 4.72 1.51 -1.15
CA VAL A 57 6.01 2.12 -1.51
C VAL A 57 6.23 2.09 -3.03
N ALA A 58 6.00 0.95 -3.68
CA ALA A 58 6.10 0.85 -5.13
C ALA A 58 5.11 1.78 -5.85
N ALA A 59 3.89 1.93 -5.32
CA ALA A 59 2.88 2.83 -5.89
C ALA A 59 3.24 4.31 -5.73
N LEU A 60 3.80 4.70 -4.58
CA LEU A 60 4.32 6.05 -4.34
C LEU A 60 5.49 6.38 -5.28
N ILE A 61 6.41 5.43 -5.51
CA ILE A 61 7.49 5.57 -6.48
C ILE A 61 6.91 5.76 -7.89
N ALA A 62 5.96 4.91 -8.30
CA ALA A 62 5.31 5.00 -9.61
C ALA A 62 4.59 6.35 -9.83
N ALA A 63 3.90 6.87 -8.81
CA ALA A 63 3.27 8.18 -8.86
C ALA A 63 4.31 9.31 -8.98
N THR A 64 5.40 9.23 -8.21
CA THR A 64 6.49 10.21 -8.25
C THR A 64 7.16 10.23 -9.62
N THR A 65 7.47 9.07 -10.20
CA THR A 65 8.04 8.97 -11.56
C THR A 65 7.09 9.49 -12.63
N ALA A 66 5.77 9.37 -12.41
CA ALA A 66 4.74 9.91 -13.29
C ALA A 66 4.43 11.41 -13.05
N GLY A 67 5.09 12.06 -12.09
CA GLY A 67 4.84 13.46 -11.72
C GLY A 67 3.45 13.69 -11.10
N LYS A 68 2.82 12.65 -10.56
CA LYS A 68 1.48 12.73 -9.95
C LYS A 68 1.58 13.02 -8.46
N ALA A 69 0.75 13.94 -7.97
CA ALA A 69 0.62 14.22 -6.54
C ALA A 69 -0.19 13.16 -5.78
N LEU A 70 -1.01 12.37 -6.49
CA LEU A 70 -1.89 11.35 -5.95
C LEU A 70 -1.59 10.00 -6.63
N VAL A 71 -1.51 8.93 -5.83
CA VAL A 71 -1.47 7.55 -6.31
C VAL A 71 -2.87 7.17 -6.77
N ASP A 72 -3.03 6.96 -8.07
CA ASP A 72 -4.26 6.49 -8.69
C ASP A 72 -4.20 4.99 -9.03
N ASP A 73 -5.31 4.47 -9.57
CA ASP A 73 -5.45 3.05 -9.94
C ASP A 73 -4.34 2.57 -10.90
N ASP A 74 -3.86 3.43 -11.79
CA ASP A 74 -2.80 3.08 -12.75
C ASP A 74 -1.43 2.98 -12.09
N CYS A 75 -1.12 3.87 -11.14
CA CYS A 75 0.07 3.74 -10.30
C CYS A 75 0.01 2.46 -9.46
N ALA A 76 -1.16 2.15 -8.89
CA ALA A 76 -1.35 0.92 -8.13
C ALA A 76 -1.22 -0.35 -9.00
N LYS A 77 -1.74 -0.37 -10.23
CA LYS A 77 -1.53 -1.49 -11.17
C LYS A 77 -0.06 -1.75 -11.44
N LYS A 78 0.73 -0.69 -11.70
CA LYS A 78 2.17 -0.80 -11.93
C LYS A 78 2.87 -1.37 -10.70
N ALA A 79 2.54 -0.86 -9.51
CA ALA A 79 3.10 -1.34 -8.25
C ALA A 79 2.83 -2.82 -7.99
N VAL A 80 1.60 -3.28 -8.26
CA VAL A 80 1.22 -4.69 -8.10
C VAL A 80 1.96 -5.59 -9.09
N ALA A 81 2.19 -5.11 -10.32
CA ALA A 81 2.96 -5.85 -11.31
C ALA A 81 4.43 -6.06 -10.88
N GLU A 82 5.05 -5.08 -10.21
CA GLU A 82 6.39 -5.23 -9.66
C GLU A 82 6.44 -6.22 -8.49
N LEU A 83 5.44 -6.18 -7.60
CA LEU A 83 5.32 -7.09 -6.45
C LEU A 83 5.20 -8.58 -6.82
N THR A 84 4.71 -8.88 -8.03
CA THR A 84 4.55 -10.25 -8.51
C THR A 84 5.84 -10.79 -9.17
N ARG A 85 6.83 -9.92 -9.41
CA ARG A 85 8.12 -10.30 -10.02
C ARG A 85 9.17 -10.76 -9.00
N ASP A 86 8.96 -10.52 -7.72
CA ASP A 86 9.75 -11.03 -6.58
C ASP A 86 9.10 -12.25 -5.93
#